data_AF-A0A0F9GQ41-F1
#
_entry.id   AF-A0A0F9GQ41-F1
#
_cell.length_a   1.000
_cell.length_b   1.000
_cell.length_c   1.000
_cell.angle_alpha   90.00
_cell.angle_beta   90.00
_cell.angle_gamma   90.00
#
_symmetry.space_group_name_H-M   'P 1'
#
loop_
_entity.id
_entity.type
_entity.pdbx_description
1 polymer ?
#
loop_
_entity_poly.entity_id
_entity_poly.type
_entity_poly.pdbx_seq_one_letter_code
_entity_poly.pdbx_strand_id
1 'polypeptide(L)'
;MITDLAQIKELCSALLSKRDCIVKDPLGPMANLEPFLAPMDMQSFGELPGPGEGLERLGEQEPAFKNLQQSTLLALRRLVYDGAATDVPAQWGEALLRFCEIKLRGLKTHCRRQWGRGMAARLGLLHVCAFFLDCYHDSKDMRYLSAALKIADLKWLIAWRRLADCLKGEADELTLGCFGLRISLQMAHALNALASERPTCAVVDKPAKGQGDRGKLVCVDPDIAQVTRKRQWPKASPPRVCVFSPSRYSLYTLAVTELLLRGGVEVPFVFVRKLLNFKRLRFEIGWAGRRVFKKIWAKLVLRKHYYSPEPFETLSDLMDGLEIRHRTIDELCKTHSVGLRYCRTLNDPDVLDGLADCRPDIVVFTGGGLIRQPVLDNAGDGVVNCHMGVLPSYRGMDVVEWPIAEGRMSDMGFSVHFMARGVDTGPIIRVQYVGSQPGLTIAQLRRKFEPLMVRAIVGASLDYLEGTVTPQTQLIEDGKQYFMIHPLLRHVAEKRYSQYVRSLPED
;
A
#
# COMPACT_ATOMS: atom_id res chain seq x y z
N MET A 1 -2.24 7.15 20.74
CA MET A 1 -2.16 8.63 20.67
C MET A 1 -3.09 9.23 21.69
N ILE A 2 -2.77 10.42 22.17
CA ILE A 2 -3.70 11.22 22.96
C ILE A 2 -4.71 11.78 21.97
N THR A 3 -5.97 11.37 22.11
CA THR A 3 -7.08 11.81 21.25
C THR A 3 -8.09 12.66 22.01
N ASP A 4 -7.84 12.89 23.31
CA ASP A 4 -8.70 13.64 24.20
C ASP A 4 -8.18 15.08 24.37
N LEU A 5 -9.01 16.04 23.99
CA LEU A 5 -8.70 17.47 24.06
C LEU A 5 -8.52 17.94 25.52
N ALA A 6 -9.22 17.34 26.49
CA ALA A 6 -9.07 17.66 27.90
C ALA A 6 -7.69 17.22 28.43
N GLN A 7 -7.27 16.00 28.07
CA GLN A 7 -5.93 15.50 28.36
C GLN A 7 -4.84 16.33 27.68
N ILE A 8 -5.06 16.80 26.44
CA ILE A 8 -4.15 17.72 25.75
C ILE A 8 -4.00 19.03 26.52
N LYS A 9 -5.11 19.65 26.95
CA LYS A 9 -5.09 20.90 27.71
C LYS A 9 -4.34 20.76 29.03
N GLU A 10 -4.56 19.67 29.77
CA GLU A 10 -3.84 19.39 31.02
C GLU A 10 -2.32 19.27 30.80
N LEU A 11 -1.92 18.55 29.74
CA LEU A 11 -0.50 18.37 29.38
C LEU A 11 0.15 19.67 28.91
N CYS A 12 -0.57 20.48 28.14
CA CYS A 12 -0.14 21.80 27.70
C CYS A 12 0.06 22.77 28.89
N SER A 13 -0.87 22.79 29.86
CA SER A 13 -0.73 23.59 31.07
C SER A 13 0.47 23.15 31.93
N ALA A 14 0.74 21.84 32.02
CA ALA A 14 1.90 21.30 32.72
C ALA A 14 3.25 21.63 32.03
N LEU A 15 3.23 21.89 30.72
CA LEU A 15 4.40 22.34 29.95
C LEU A 15 4.70 23.83 30.17
N LEU A 16 3.66 24.67 30.18
CA LEU A 16 3.79 26.11 30.38
C LEU A 16 4.42 26.44 31.75
N SER A 17 4.18 25.61 32.77
CA SER A 17 4.76 25.78 34.12
C SER A 17 6.23 25.35 34.25
N LYS A 18 6.84 24.77 33.20
CA LYS A 18 8.25 24.30 33.19
C LYS A 18 9.14 25.04 32.19
N ARG A 19 8.76 26.27 31.82
CA ARG A 19 9.36 27.10 30.76
C ARG A 19 10.89 27.24 30.82
N ASP A 20 11.45 27.34 32.02
CA ASP A 20 12.89 27.61 32.22
C ASP A 20 13.77 26.34 32.19
N CYS A 21 13.16 25.15 32.14
CA CYS A 21 13.86 23.86 32.13
C CYS A 21 14.14 23.34 30.72
N ILE A 22 13.82 24.11 29.68
CA ILE A 22 13.72 23.61 28.31
C ILE A 22 14.95 24.02 27.49
N VAL A 23 15.58 23.01 26.87
CA VAL A 23 16.37 23.01 25.62
C VAL A 23 17.88 22.68 25.74
N LYS A 24 18.22 21.44 25.38
CA LYS A 24 19.42 21.07 24.61
C LYS A 24 19.02 20.48 23.24
N ASP A 25 18.03 21.08 22.56
CA ASP A 25 17.66 20.78 21.17
C ASP A 25 17.73 22.08 20.34
N PRO A 26 18.70 22.22 19.42
CA PRO A 26 18.87 23.46 18.66
C PRO A 26 17.65 23.87 17.83
N LEU A 27 16.71 22.98 17.47
CA LEU A 27 15.47 23.39 16.78
C LEU A 27 14.28 23.68 17.70
N GLY A 28 14.42 23.45 19.00
CA GLY A 28 13.38 23.65 20.00
C GLY A 28 12.15 22.72 19.83
N PRO A 29 11.57 22.22 20.93
CA PRO A 29 10.43 21.31 20.85
C PRO A 29 9.18 21.93 20.23
N MET A 30 9.07 23.25 20.00
CA MET A 30 7.79 23.91 19.69
C MET A 30 7.78 24.94 18.54
N ALA A 31 8.91 25.20 17.87
CA ALA A 31 9.01 26.31 16.90
C ALA A 31 8.04 26.24 15.69
N ASN A 32 7.53 25.06 15.31
CA ASN A 32 6.62 24.91 14.14
C ASN A 32 5.17 24.58 14.57
N LEU A 33 4.79 24.89 15.81
CA LEU A 33 3.47 24.57 16.34
C LEU A 33 2.48 25.74 16.30
N GLU A 34 2.90 26.91 15.84
CA GLU A 34 2.11 28.16 15.92
C GLU A 34 0.70 28.04 15.31
N PRO A 35 0.49 27.45 14.11
CA PRO A 35 -0.87 27.27 13.57
C PRO A 35 -1.73 26.28 14.38
N PHE A 36 -1.09 25.41 15.17
CA PHE A 36 -1.73 24.31 15.92
C PHE A 36 -1.98 24.68 17.38
N LEU A 37 -1.27 25.67 17.91
CA LEU A 37 -1.42 26.23 19.26
C LEU A 37 -2.46 27.35 19.30
N ALA A 38 -2.65 28.09 18.21
CA ALA A 38 -3.61 29.19 18.12
C ALA A 38 -5.07 28.78 18.44
N PRO A 39 -5.62 27.64 17.98
CA PRO A 39 -6.95 27.18 18.37
C PRO A 39 -7.06 26.77 19.85
N MET A 40 -5.93 26.65 20.56
CA MET A 40 -5.83 26.27 21.98
C MET A 40 -5.42 27.45 22.87
N ASP A 41 -5.37 28.67 22.33
CA ASP A 41 -4.96 29.90 23.03
C ASP A 41 -3.52 29.84 23.61
N MET A 42 -2.61 29.21 22.86
CA MET A 42 -1.21 29.03 23.24
C MET A 42 -0.26 29.73 22.25
N GLN A 43 0.86 30.29 22.75
CA GLN A 43 1.86 30.99 21.93
C GLN A 43 3.09 30.10 21.60
N SER A 44 3.79 30.44 20.51
CA SER A 44 5.05 29.80 20.08
C SER A 44 6.22 30.13 21.02
N PHE A 45 7.26 29.29 21.03
CA PHE A 45 8.44 29.43 21.91
C PHE A 45 9.62 30.23 21.29
N GLY A 46 9.39 30.99 20.20
CA GLY A 46 10.39 31.93 19.63
C GLY A 46 10.94 31.53 18.25
N GLU A 47 11.86 32.36 17.73
CA GLU A 47 12.48 32.21 16.40
C GLU A 47 13.41 31.00 16.30
N LEU A 48 13.41 30.33 15.14
CA LEU A 48 14.35 29.26 14.82
C LEU A 48 15.78 29.83 14.72
N PRO A 49 16.83 29.11 15.17
CA PRO A 49 18.20 29.51 14.89
C PRO A 49 18.40 29.67 13.38
N GLY A 50 19.27 30.61 13.00
CA GLY A 50 19.61 30.90 11.61
C GLY A 50 20.11 29.65 10.85
N PRO A 51 20.12 29.68 9.51
CA PRO A 51 20.55 28.55 8.70
C PRO A 51 21.94 28.08 9.16
N GLY A 52 22.02 26.83 9.61
CA GLY A 52 23.31 26.21 9.90
C GLY A 52 24.12 26.07 8.62
N GLU A 53 25.45 26.18 8.72
CA GLU A 53 26.36 25.90 7.62
C GLU A 53 26.08 24.53 6.99
N GLY A 54 26.08 24.43 5.66
CA GLY A 54 26.04 23.15 4.93
C GLY A 54 24.73 22.77 4.23
N LEU A 55 23.73 23.66 4.16
CA LEU A 55 22.50 23.45 3.36
C LEU A 55 22.81 23.18 1.87
N GLU A 56 23.83 23.84 1.31
CA GLU A 56 24.25 23.70 -0.09
C GLU A 56 24.76 22.28 -0.43
N ARG A 57 25.27 21.53 0.57
CA ARG A 57 25.85 20.19 0.36
C ARG A 57 24.86 19.04 0.56
N LEU A 58 23.58 19.34 0.85
CA LEU A 58 22.56 18.30 1.06
C LEU A 58 22.21 17.55 -0.23
N GLY A 59 22.24 18.25 -1.37
CA GLY A 59 21.97 17.65 -2.68
C GLY A 59 23.05 16.66 -3.14
N GLU A 60 24.26 16.74 -2.58
CA GLU A 60 25.37 15.85 -2.89
C GLU A 60 25.33 14.54 -2.09
N GLN A 61 24.52 14.47 -1.03
CA GLN A 61 24.45 13.30 -0.16
C GLN A 61 23.46 12.27 -0.71
N GLU A 62 23.89 11.00 -0.80
CA GLU A 62 23.01 9.87 -1.13
C GLU A 62 21.88 9.77 -0.09
N PRO A 63 20.60 9.94 -0.49
CA PRO A 63 19.47 9.85 0.42
C PRO A 63 19.29 8.42 0.95
N ALA A 64 19.78 8.18 2.17
CA ALA A 64 19.70 6.87 2.81
C ALA A 64 19.73 7.01 4.33
N PHE A 65 18.99 6.13 5.03
CA PHE A 65 18.94 6.15 6.50
C PHE A 65 20.33 6.01 7.15
N LYS A 66 21.24 5.22 6.56
CA LYS A 66 22.63 5.05 7.01
C LYS A 66 23.45 6.37 6.95
N ASN A 67 23.07 7.28 6.06
CA ASN A 67 23.76 8.55 5.84
C ASN A 67 23.05 9.69 6.60
N LEU A 68 21.93 9.41 7.27
CA LEU A 68 21.14 10.42 7.95
C LEU A 68 21.79 10.86 9.27
N GLN A 69 22.55 11.94 9.21
CA GLN A 69 23.06 12.63 10.40
C GLN A 69 21.96 13.51 11.01
N GLN A 70 22.10 13.82 12.30
CA GLN A 70 21.13 14.70 12.98
C GLN A 70 21.11 16.08 12.31
N SER A 71 22.27 16.67 12.00
CA SER A 71 22.37 17.95 11.26
C SER A 71 21.66 17.90 9.90
N THR A 72 21.86 16.84 9.12
CA THR A 72 21.16 16.60 7.84
C THR A 72 19.65 16.65 8.02
N LEU A 73 19.14 15.94 9.04
CA LEU A 73 17.70 15.88 9.29
C LEU A 73 17.10 17.22 9.73
N LEU A 74 17.83 17.99 10.55
CA LEU A 74 17.40 19.34 10.95
C LEU A 74 17.37 20.28 9.74
N ALA A 75 18.37 20.20 8.86
CA ALA A 75 18.45 21.01 7.65
C ALA A 75 17.35 20.66 6.63
N LEU A 76 17.05 19.37 6.44
CA LEU A 76 15.92 18.93 5.61
C LEU A 76 14.58 19.46 6.11
N ARG A 77 14.34 19.43 7.42
CA ARG A 77 13.12 20.00 8.03
C ARG A 77 13.03 21.51 7.82
N ARG A 78 14.15 22.22 7.91
CA ARG A 78 14.22 23.66 7.64
C ARG A 78 13.87 23.98 6.19
N LEU A 79 14.40 23.23 5.22
CA LEU A 79 14.08 23.39 3.80
C LEU A 79 12.58 23.24 3.51
N VAL A 80 11.93 22.23 4.10
CA VAL A 80 10.47 22.05 3.95
C VAL A 80 9.71 23.22 4.59
N TYR A 81 10.13 23.66 5.78
CA TYR A 81 9.47 24.75 6.49
C TYR A 81 9.58 26.09 5.76
N ASP A 82 10.76 26.42 5.24
CA ASP A 82 10.99 27.66 4.49
C ASP A 82 10.34 27.63 3.09
N GLY A 83 9.71 26.52 2.69
CA GLY A 83 9.12 26.35 1.37
C GLY A 83 10.15 26.43 0.24
N ALA A 84 11.38 25.96 0.50
CA ALA A 84 12.48 26.06 -0.46
C ALA A 84 12.15 25.29 -1.74
N ALA A 85 12.34 25.92 -2.90
CA ALA A 85 12.09 25.34 -4.21
C ALA A 85 13.19 24.34 -4.62
N THR A 86 13.28 23.21 -3.92
CA THR A 86 14.24 22.13 -4.15
C THR A 86 13.57 20.76 -4.03
N ASP A 87 14.04 19.78 -4.79
CA ASP A 87 13.60 18.39 -4.73
C ASP A 87 14.29 17.57 -3.63
N VAL A 88 15.33 18.12 -2.99
CA VAL A 88 16.14 17.42 -1.98
C VAL A 88 15.28 16.85 -0.83
N PRO A 89 14.35 17.60 -0.20
CA PRO A 89 13.47 17.03 0.82
C PRO A 89 12.59 15.90 0.30
N ALA A 90 12.11 15.98 -0.94
CA ALA A 90 11.28 14.94 -1.53
C ALA A 90 12.08 13.65 -1.78
N GLN A 91 13.32 13.75 -2.27
CA GLN A 91 14.22 12.61 -2.46
C GLN A 91 14.54 11.91 -1.14
N TRP A 92 14.90 12.68 -0.11
CA TRP A 92 15.12 12.16 1.24
C TRP A 92 13.85 11.59 1.87
N GLY A 93 12.71 12.26 1.69
CA GLY A 93 11.40 11.82 2.13
C GLY A 93 11.06 10.43 1.61
N GLU A 94 11.15 10.22 0.29
CA GLU A 94 10.84 8.92 -0.33
C GLU A 94 11.81 7.81 0.14
N ALA A 95 13.12 8.10 0.22
CA ALA A 95 14.10 7.13 0.68
C ALA A 95 13.88 6.71 2.14
N LEU A 96 13.65 7.67 3.04
CA LEU A 96 13.38 7.42 4.45
C LEU A 96 12.04 6.74 4.65
N LEU A 97 11.00 7.14 3.92
CA LEU A 97 9.69 6.51 3.96
C LEU A 97 9.78 5.03 3.61
N ARG A 98 10.42 4.68 2.48
CA ARG A 98 10.64 3.28 2.07
C ARG A 98 11.39 2.49 3.12
N PHE A 99 12.47 3.06 3.66
CA PHE A 99 13.27 2.41 4.70
C PHE A 99 12.44 2.12 5.95
N CYS A 100 11.72 3.13 6.47
CA CYS A 100 10.90 3.02 7.67
C CYS A 100 9.76 2.02 7.50
N GLU A 101 9.13 1.98 6.33
CA GLU A 101 8.04 1.04 6.03
C GLU A 101 8.54 -0.41 5.95
N ILE A 102 9.68 -0.64 5.26
CA ILE A 102 10.24 -1.99 5.10
C ILE A 102 10.87 -2.49 6.40
N LYS A 103 11.54 -1.61 7.15
CA LYS A 103 12.34 -1.96 8.35
C LYS A 103 11.66 -1.60 9.66
N LEU A 104 10.35 -1.28 9.67
CA LEU A 104 9.59 -0.82 10.84
C LEU A 104 9.90 -1.59 12.13
N ARG A 105 9.88 -2.93 12.10
CA ARG A 105 10.17 -3.76 13.28
C ARG A 105 11.64 -3.72 13.74
N GLY A 106 12.55 -3.51 12.80
CA GLY A 106 13.98 -3.41 13.05
C GLY A 106 14.45 -2.00 13.39
N LEU A 107 13.58 -0.99 13.31
CA LEU A 107 13.96 0.42 13.45
C LEU A 107 14.71 0.68 14.76
N LYS A 108 14.34 0.05 15.87
CA LYS A 108 15.06 0.18 17.15
C LYS A 108 16.55 -0.16 17.00
N THR A 109 16.86 -1.24 16.30
CA THR A 109 18.24 -1.68 16.06
C THR A 109 18.96 -0.76 15.09
N HIS A 110 18.28 -0.30 14.04
CA HIS A 110 18.86 0.63 13.07
C HIS A 110 19.16 2.00 13.70
N CYS A 111 18.23 2.56 14.47
CA CYS A 111 18.44 3.81 15.20
C CYS A 111 19.60 3.67 16.19
N ARG A 112 19.72 2.52 16.86
CA ARG A 112 20.84 2.25 17.78
C ARG A 112 22.20 2.22 17.12
N ARG A 113 22.26 1.72 15.89
CA ARG A 113 23.49 1.70 15.09
C ARG A 113 23.82 3.10 14.57
N GLN A 114 22.79 3.87 14.19
CA GLN A 114 22.97 5.21 13.61
C GLN A 114 23.32 6.27 14.64
N TRP A 115 22.61 6.30 15.78
CA TRP A 115 22.67 7.41 16.75
C TRP A 115 22.99 6.94 18.18
N GLY A 116 23.44 5.70 18.39
CA GLY A 116 23.78 5.17 19.71
C GLY A 116 22.57 4.72 20.54
N ARG A 117 22.73 4.51 21.85
CA ARG A 117 21.66 3.95 22.71
C ARG A 117 20.88 5.04 23.44
N GLY A 118 19.75 4.65 24.04
CA GLY A 118 18.99 5.52 24.94
C GLY A 118 18.35 6.70 24.22
N MET A 119 18.67 7.90 24.71
CA MET A 119 18.06 9.17 24.31
C MET A 119 18.29 9.50 22.83
N ALA A 120 19.55 9.46 22.38
CA ALA A 120 19.92 9.90 21.04
C ALA A 120 19.20 9.12 19.91
N ALA A 121 19.06 7.79 20.04
CA ALA A 121 18.29 6.99 19.09
C ALA A 121 16.78 7.29 19.11
N ARG A 122 16.22 7.66 20.26
CA ARG A 122 14.79 8.03 20.36
C ARG A 122 14.58 9.40 19.73
N LEU A 123 15.40 10.39 20.06
CA LEU A 123 15.35 11.74 19.47
C LEU A 123 15.54 11.72 17.95
N GLY A 124 16.53 10.98 17.44
CA GLY A 124 16.74 10.84 15.99
C GLY A 124 15.50 10.32 15.27
N LEU A 125 14.84 9.29 15.82
CA LEU A 125 13.61 8.76 15.22
C LEU A 125 12.40 9.71 15.38
N LEU A 126 12.33 10.48 16.46
CA LEU A 126 11.30 11.52 16.62
C LEU A 126 11.47 12.63 15.59
N HIS A 127 12.70 13.06 15.30
CA HIS A 127 12.95 14.01 14.22
C HIS A 127 12.59 13.43 12.84
N VAL A 128 12.79 12.13 12.60
CA VAL A 128 12.34 11.49 11.35
C VAL A 128 10.81 11.52 11.25
N CYS A 129 10.12 11.23 12.36
CA CYS A 129 8.67 11.32 12.45
C CYS A 129 8.18 12.75 12.16
N ALA A 130 8.83 13.76 12.76
CA ALA A 130 8.53 15.16 12.52
C ALA A 130 8.79 15.59 11.08
N PHE A 131 9.90 15.15 10.47
CA PHE A 131 10.19 15.40 9.07
C PHE A 131 9.11 14.83 8.13
N PHE A 132 8.57 13.65 8.42
CA PHE A 132 7.42 13.13 7.68
C PHE A 132 6.17 14.01 7.84
N LEU A 133 5.91 14.53 9.03
CA LEU A 133 4.78 15.45 9.24
C LEU A 133 5.00 16.77 8.49
N ASP A 134 6.21 17.32 8.52
CA ASP A 134 6.60 18.50 7.74
C ASP A 134 6.35 18.24 6.24
N CYS A 135 6.83 17.12 5.70
CA CYS A 135 6.59 16.70 4.30
C CYS A 135 5.11 16.50 3.98
N TYR A 136 4.31 15.95 4.91
CA TYR A 136 2.87 15.80 4.73
C TYR A 136 2.16 17.16 4.69
N HIS A 137 2.54 18.09 5.57
CA HIS A 137 1.90 19.40 5.60
C HIS A 137 2.16 20.21 4.34
N ASP A 138 3.36 20.08 3.79
CA ASP A 138 3.78 20.68 2.51
C ASP A 138 3.11 20.01 1.30
N SER A 139 3.31 18.71 1.12
CA SER A 139 2.91 17.98 -0.10
C SER A 139 1.50 17.39 -0.10
N LYS A 140 0.86 17.32 1.08
CA LYS A 140 -0.37 16.53 1.35
C LYS A 140 -0.26 15.02 1.04
N ASP A 141 0.95 14.50 0.86
CA ASP A 141 1.17 13.08 0.62
C ASP A 141 0.92 12.26 1.90
N MET A 142 -0.23 11.59 1.95
CA MET A 142 -0.70 10.82 3.11
C MET A 142 0.18 9.62 3.46
N ARG A 143 1.11 9.22 2.58
CA ARG A 143 2.08 8.15 2.88
C ARG A 143 2.99 8.59 4.04
N TYR A 144 3.40 9.86 4.07
CA TYR A 144 4.21 10.40 5.17
C TYR A 144 3.46 10.40 6.50
N LEU A 145 2.20 10.83 6.50
CA LEU A 145 1.34 10.78 7.70
C LEU A 145 1.17 9.34 8.20
N SER A 146 0.95 8.38 7.29
CA SER A 146 0.86 6.96 7.63
C SER A 146 2.15 6.43 8.26
N ALA A 147 3.31 6.80 7.70
CA ALA A 147 4.61 6.42 8.23
C ALA A 147 4.85 7.02 9.64
N ALA A 148 4.53 8.30 9.84
CA ALA A 148 4.60 8.96 11.14
C ALA A 148 3.72 8.28 12.19
N LEU A 149 2.47 7.95 11.85
CA LEU A 149 1.55 7.23 12.74
C LEU A 149 2.09 5.85 13.14
N LYS A 150 2.68 5.10 12.20
CA LYS A 150 3.30 3.79 12.49
C LYS A 150 4.53 3.91 13.38
N ILE A 151 5.36 4.95 13.18
CA ILE A 151 6.49 5.23 14.05
C ILE A 151 5.99 5.57 15.46
N ALA A 152 4.91 6.35 15.58
CA ALA A 152 4.29 6.68 16.86
C ALA A 152 3.75 5.45 17.60
N ASP A 153 3.35 4.38 16.91
CA ASP A 153 2.91 3.12 17.53
C ASP A 153 4.06 2.29 18.13
N LEU A 154 5.33 2.66 17.89
CA LEU A 154 6.48 1.99 18.45
C LEU A 154 6.59 2.24 19.96
N LYS A 155 6.13 1.28 20.77
CA LYS A 155 6.13 1.37 22.24
C LYS A 155 7.48 1.71 22.88
N TRP A 156 8.60 1.42 22.21
CA TRP A 156 9.94 1.73 22.71
C TRP A 156 10.37 3.18 22.44
N LEU A 157 9.70 3.85 21.50
CA LEU A 157 9.98 5.23 21.12
C LEU A 157 9.36 6.18 22.12
N ILE A 158 8.03 6.19 22.23
CA ILE A 158 7.29 6.94 23.26
C ILE A 158 6.14 6.06 23.77
N ALA A 159 6.08 5.88 25.08
CA ALA A 159 4.91 5.33 25.73
C ALA A 159 3.91 6.46 25.95
N TRP A 160 3.03 6.72 24.98
CA TRP A 160 2.08 7.84 25.02
C TRP A 160 1.22 7.89 26.29
N ARG A 161 0.94 6.73 26.91
CA ARG A 161 0.22 6.64 28.19
C ARG A 161 1.01 7.17 29.39
N ARG A 162 2.32 7.29 29.26
CA ARG A 162 3.26 7.82 30.26
C ARG A 162 3.74 9.21 29.91
N LEU A 163 3.13 9.88 28.91
CA LEU A 163 3.57 11.20 28.50
C LEU A 163 3.50 12.20 29.66
N ALA A 164 2.44 12.13 30.47
CA ALA A 164 2.31 12.91 31.70
C ALA A 164 3.46 12.64 32.70
N ASP A 165 3.91 11.40 32.83
CA ASP A 165 5.04 11.03 33.69
C ASP A 165 6.35 11.59 33.12
N CYS A 166 6.56 11.50 31.80
CA CYS A 166 7.73 12.06 31.11
C CYS A 166 7.82 13.57 31.33
N LEU A 167 6.69 14.29 31.24
CA LEU A 167 6.62 15.73 31.51
C LEU A 167 6.89 16.08 32.99
N LYS A 168 6.76 15.12 33.91
CA LYS A 168 7.10 15.28 35.33
C LYS A 168 8.54 14.87 35.65
N GLY A 169 9.23 14.19 34.74
CA GLY A 169 10.57 13.64 34.94
C GLY A 169 11.71 14.65 34.85
N GLU A 170 12.94 14.13 34.86
CA GLU A 170 14.19 14.86 34.68
C GLU A 170 14.32 15.43 33.25
N ALA A 171 15.28 16.33 33.02
CA ALA A 171 15.43 17.11 31.78
C ALA A 171 15.35 16.29 30.48
N ASP A 172 15.92 15.08 30.49
CA ASP A 172 15.93 14.16 29.37
C ASP A 172 14.54 13.59 29.06
N GLU A 173 13.82 13.08 30.08
CA GLU A 173 12.45 12.57 29.92
C GLU A 173 11.46 13.70 29.62
N LEU A 174 11.69 14.89 30.17
CA LEU A 174 10.95 16.10 29.83
C LEU A 174 11.09 16.43 28.34
N THR A 175 12.32 16.45 27.81
CA THR A 175 12.59 16.72 26.39
C THR A 175 11.85 15.75 25.46
N LEU A 176 11.90 14.44 25.76
CA LEU A 176 11.15 13.43 25.01
C LEU A 176 9.63 13.61 25.13
N GLY A 177 9.15 13.96 26.32
CA GLY A 177 7.75 14.24 26.60
C GLY A 177 7.23 15.41 25.77
N CYS A 178 7.96 16.54 25.76
CA CYS A 178 7.64 17.74 24.99
C CYS A 178 7.58 17.43 23.48
N PHE A 179 8.64 16.81 22.95
CA PHE A 179 8.70 16.46 21.53
C PHE A 179 7.56 15.50 21.15
N GLY A 180 7.35 14.48 21.99
CA GLY A 180 6.25 13.56 21.84
C GLY A 180 4.90 14.28 21.72
N LEU A 181 4.60 15.18 22.65
CA LEU A 181 3.34 15.90 22.65
C LEU A 181 3.15 16.64 21.33
N ARG A 182 4.17 17.36 20.85
CA ARG A 182 4.14 18.06 19.55
C ARG A 182 3.76 17.14 18.40
N ILE A 183 4.44 16.02 18.26
CA ILE A 183 4.18 15.06 17.18
C ILE A 183 2.72 14.56 17.29
N SER A 184 2.24 14.27 18.50
CA SER A 184 0.85 13.85 18.72
C SER A 184 -0.17 14.91 18.31
N LEU A 185 0.06 16.18 18.64
CA LEU A 185 -0.83 17.29 18.27
C LEU A 185 -0.91 17.47 16.75
N GLN A 186 0.23 17.45 16.06
CA GLN A 186 0.27 17.56 14.59
C GLN A 186 -0.47 16.39 13.92
N MET A 187 -0.25 15.14 14.38
CA MET A 187 -0.96 13.97 13.86
C MET A 187 -2.47 14.05 14.12
N ALA A 188 -2.89 14.48 15.32
CA ALA A 188 -4.30 14.63 15.66
C ALA A 188 -4.98 15.71 14.79
N HIS A 189 -4.32 16.86 14.62
CA HIS A 189 -4.80 17.92 13.73
C HIS A 189 -4.95 17.42 12.28
N ALA A 190 -3.93 16.76 11.74
CA ALA A 190 -3.96 16.18 10.39
C ALA A 190 -5.14 15.21 10.20
N LEU A 191 -5.35 14.30 11.16
CA LEU A 191 -6.48 13.36 11.12
C LEU A 191 -7.84 14.06 11.21
N ASN A 192 -7.97 15.09 12.05
CA ASN A 192 -9.20 15.86 12.18
C ASN A 192 -9.52 16.66 10.91
N ALA A 193 -8.51 17.28 10.29
CA ALA A 193 -8.66 17.98 9.01
C ALA A 193 -9.18 17.02 7.93
N LEU A 194 -8.52 15.87 7.78
CA LEU A 194 -8.93 14.83 6.82
C LEU A 194 -10.34 14.29 7.08
N ALA A 195 -10.76 14.20 8.34
CA ALA A 195 -12.10 13.75 8.70
C ALA A 195 -13.20 14.81 8.48
N SER A 196 -12.82 16.07 8.28
CA SER A 196 -13.71 17.23 8.12
C SER A 196 -13.83 17.66 6.66
N GLU A 197 -12.81 17.39 5.84
CA GLU A 197 -12.86 17.57 4.39
C GLU A 197 -14.04 16.79 3.78
N ARG A 198 -14.85 17.48 2.98
CA ARG A 198 -15.88 16.80 2.18
C ARG A 198 -15.17 16.01 1.07
N PRO A 199 -15.58 14.75 0.82
CA PRO A 199 -15.10 14.02 -0.33
C PRO A 199 -15.38 14.83 -1.60
N THR A 200 -14.37 15.04 -2.43
CA THR A 200 -14.57 15.61 -3.77
C THR A 200 -15.31 14.59 -4.61
N CYS A 201 -16.62 14.75 -4.75
CA CYS A 201 -17.46 14.00 -5.69
C CYS A 201 -17.33 14.50 -7.14
N ALA A 202 -16.24 15.22 -7.47
CA ALA A 202 -16.00 15.60 -8.84
C ALA A 202 -15.79 14.30 -9.65
N VAL A 203 -16.85 13.89 -10.35
CA VAL A 203 -16.73 13.09 -11.56
C VAL A 203 -15.81 13.91 -12.44
N VAL A 204 -14.53 13.56 -12.47
CA VAL A 204 -13.62 14.22 -13.40
C VAL A 204 -14.01 13.73 -14.78
N ASP A 205 -14.64 14.63 -15.53
CA ASP A 205 -14.68 14.60 -16.98
C ASP A 205 -13.28 14.39 -17.52
N LYS A 206 -13.06 13.20 -18.09
CA LYS A 206 -11.92 12.79 -18.92
C LYS A 206 -10.52 13.00 -18.30
N PRO A 207 -9.56 12.14 -18.67
CA PRO A 207 -8.21 12.23 -18.14
C PRO A 207 -7.55 13.60 -18.40
N ALA A 208 -6.78 14.06 -17.41
CA ALA A 208 -6.01 15.32 -17.47
C ALA A 208 -5.20 15.45 -18.78
N LYS A 209 -5.19 16.65 -19.36
CA LYS A 209 -4.45 16.99 -20.59
C LYS A 209 -2.96 16.60 -20.43
N GLY A 210 -2.56 15.61 -21.21
CA GLY A 210 -1.26 14.92 -21.15
C GLY A 210 -1.36 13.41 -21.44
N GLN A 211 -2.56 12.82 -21.34
CA GLN A 211 -2.82 11.37 -21.48
C GLN A 211 -3.35 10.97 -22.87
N GLY A 212 -2.62 11.32 -23.94
CA GLY A 212 -3.07 11.10 -25.33
C GLY A 212 -3.34 9.64 -25.75
N ASP A 213 -2.91 8.64 -24.96
CA ASP A 213 -3.04 7.21 -25.31
C ASP A 213 -3.62 6.33 -24.18
N ARG A 214 -3.99 6.90 -23.02
CA ARG A 214 -4.53 6.11 -21.87
C ARG A 214 -5.98 5.67 -22.06
N GLY A 215 -6.75 6.36 -22.91
CA GLY A 215 -8.13 6.00 -23.23
C GLY A 215 -8.27 4.60 -23.88
N LYS A 216 -7.19 4.07 -24.49
CA LYS A 216 -7.17 2.74 -25.09
C LYS A 216 -6.98 1.60 -24.08
N LEU A 217 -6.45 1.89 -22.89
CA LEU A 217 -6.23 0.89 -21.84
C LEU A 217 -7.43 0.71 -20.92
N VAL A 218 -8.36 1.67 -20.90
CA VAL A 218 -9.56 1.61 -20.09
C VAL A 218 -10.50 0.59 -20.71
N CYS A 219 -10.70 -0.54 -20.03
CA CYS A 219 -11.66 -1.53 -20.48
C CYS A 219 -13.04 -1.33 -19.84
N VAL A 220 -14.05 -1.83 -20.53
CA VAL A 220 -15.35 -2.18 -19.93
C VAL A 220 -15.21 -3.61 -19.39
N ASP A 221 -15.95 -3.96 -18.32
CA ASP A 221 -15.95 -5.32 -17.75
C ASP A 221 -16.13 -6.34 -18.89
N PRO A 222 -15.10 -7.15 -19.22
CA PRO A 222 -15.18 -8.03 -20.36
C PRO A 222 -16.13 -9.18 -20.03
N ASP A 223 -17.23 -9.29 -20.76
CA ASP A 223 -18.21 -10.37 -20.59
C ASP A 223 -17.52 -11.75 -20.73
N ILE A 224 -18.02 -12.75 -19.99
CA ILE A 224 -17.59 -14.15 -20.08
C ILE A 224 -17.58 -14.61 -21.53
N ALA A 225 -18.60 -14.24 -22.32
CA ALA A 225 -18.68 -14.58 -23.74
C ALA A 225 -17.49 -14.04 -24.55
N GLN A 226 -16.96 -12.88 -24.20
CA GLN A 226 -15.77 -12.30 -24.82
C GLN A 226 -14.50 -13.08 -24.44
N VAL A 227 -14.42 -13.54 -23.18
CA VAL A 227 -13.27 -14.29 -22.68
C VAL A 227 -13.23 -15.72 -23.24
N THR A 228 -14.38 -16.36 -23.41
CA THR A 228 -14.51 -17.75 -23.90
C THR A 228 -14.73 -17.86 -25.40
N ARG A 229 -14.70 -16.75 -26.15
CA ARG A 229 -14.82 -16.77 -27.61
C ARG A 229 -13.74 -17.63 -28.24
N LYS A 230 -14.08 -18.30 -29.35
CA LYS A 230 -13.09 -19.02 -30.16
C LYS A 230 -12.08 -18.02 -30.75
N ARG A 231 -10.80 -18.26 -30.52
CA ARG A 231 -9.70 -17.38 -30.99
C ARG A 231 -8.93 -18.02 -32.14
N GLN A 232 -8.36 -17.18 -32.98
CA GLN A 232 -7.36 -17.58 -33.98
C GLN A 232 -6.01 -17.13 -33.49
N TRP A 233 -5.17 -18.09 -33.12
CA TRP A 233 -3.85 -17.79 -32.57
C TRP A 233 -2.86 -17.41 -33.68
N PRO A 234 -1.96 -16.44 -33.43
CA PRO A 234 -0.89 -16.11 -34.38
C PRO A 234 0.07 -17.29 -34.64
N LYS A 235 0.18 -18.21 -33.67
CA LYS A 235 1.03 -19.40 -33.74
C LYS A 235 0.21 -20.63 -34.19
N ALA A 236 0.89 -21.59 -34.84
CA ALA A 236 0.27 -22.84 -35.30
C ALA A 236 -0.23 -23.73 -34.15
N SER A 237 0.42 -23.68 -32.99
CA SER A 237 -0.02 -24.35 -31.76
C SER A 237 -0.70 -23.36 -30.82
N PRO A 238 -1.66 -23.83 -29.98
CA PRO A 238 -2.20 -23.01 -28.89
C PRO A 238 -1.09 -22.42 -28.01
N PRO A 239 -1.26 -21.18 -27.51
CA PRO A 239 -0.33 -20.63 -26.54
C PRO A 239 -0.29 -21.45 -25.25
N ARG A 240 0.87 -21.48 -24.61
CA ARG A 240 1.12 -22.21 -23.36
C ARG A 240 1.18 -21.24 -22.19
N VAL A 241 0.29 -21.40 -21.22
CA VAL A 241 0.16 -20.51 -20.07
C VAL A 241 0.34 -21.28 -18.78
N CYS A 242 1.39 -20.96 -18.02
CA CYS A 242 1.54 -21.47 -16.66
C CYS A 242 0.78 -20.62 -15.65
N VAL A 243 0.28 -21.22 -14.57
CA VAL A 243 -0.45 -20.49 -13.53
C VAL A 243 0.27 -20.60 -12.19
N PHE A 244 0.51 -19.46 -11.53
CA PHE A 244 1.03 -19.40 -10.17
C PHE A 244 -0.10 -19.20 -9.17
N SER A 245 -0.15 -20.07 -8.16
CA SER A 245 -1.22 -20.09 -7.17
C SER A 245 -0.73 -19.88 -5.74
N PRO A 246 -1.43 -19.05 -4.92
CA PRO A 246 -1.08 -18.84 -3.53
C PRO A 246 -1.43 -20.03 -2.63
N SER A 247 -2.40 -20.87 -3.03
CA SER A 247 -2.83 -22.05 -2.27
C SER A 247 -3.72 -22.96 -3.12
N ARG A 248 -3.82 -24.24 -2.73
CA ARG A 248 -4.68 -25.24 -3.40
C ARG A 248 -6.20 -24.96 -3.36
N TYR A 249 -6.63 -24.02 -2.52
CA TYR A 249 -8.05 -23.69 -2.29
C TYR A 249 -8.43 -22.31 -2.86
N SER A 250 -7.58 -21.73 -3.72
CA SER A 250 -7.81 -20.41 -4.28
C SER A 250 -8.93 -20.47 -5.34
N LEU A 251 -10.13 -19.98 -5.00
CA LEU A 251 -11.25 -19.81 -5.95
C LEU A 251 -10.85 -18.94 -7.15
N TYR A 252 -10.05 -17.89 -6.90
CA TYR A 252 -9.55 -17.01 -7.94
C TYR A 252 -8.66 -17.78 -8.93
N THR A 253 -7.81 -18.70 -8.44
CA THR A 253 -6.99 -19.56 -9.32
C THR A 253 -7.85 -20.54 -10.10
N LEU A 254 -8.88 -21.13 -9.47
CA LEU A 254 -9.79 -22.05 -10.15
C LEU A 254 -10.49 -21.37 -11.32
N ALA A 255 -11.11 -20.21 -11.08
CA ALA A 255 -11.81 -19.45 -12.10
C ALA A 255 -10.89 -19.03 -13.25
N VAL A 256 -9.70 -18.51 -12.93
CA VAL A 256 -8.71 -18.11 -13.94
C VAL A 256 -8.24 -19.31 -14.77
N THR A 257 -7.91 -20.43 -14.14
CA THR A 257 -7.40 -21.62 -14.86
C THR A 257 -8.48 -22.21 -15.77
N GLU A 258 -9.71 -22.31 -15.28
CA GLU A 258 -10.84 -22.77 -16.08
C GLU A 258 -11.07 -21.88 -17.31
N LEU A 259 -11.13 -20.56 -17.13
CA LEU A 259 -11.38 -19.64 -18.22
C LEU A 259 -10.23 -19.60 -19.24
N LEU A 260 -8.98 -19.79 -18.82
CA LEU A 260 -7.86 -19.98 -19.72
C LEU A 260 -8.06 -21.24 -20.60
N LEU A 261 -8.40 -22.38 -19.98
CA LEU A 261 -8.67 -23.62 -20.71
C LEU A 261 -9.83 -23.45 -21.70
N ARG A 262 -10.93 -22.80 -21.29
CA ARG A 262 -12.07 -22.48 -22.18
C ARG A 262 -11.71 -21.49 -23.28
N GLY A 263 -10.77 -20.57 -23.01
CA GLY A 263 -10.21 -19.64 -23.97
C GLY A 263 -9.31 -20.30 -25.03
N GLY A 264 -9.07 -21.61 -24.94
CA GLY A 264 -8.32 -22.38 -25.94
C GLY A 264 -6.81 -22.23 -25.84
N VAL A 265 -6.26 -21.91 -24.66
CA VAL A 265 -4.82 -22.00 -24.38
C VAL A 265 -4.47 -23.34 -23.70
N GLU A 266 -3.25 -23.81 -23.91
CA GLU A 266 -2.70 -24.94 -23.17
C GLU A 266 -2.23 -24.48 -21.79
N VAL A 267 -2.64 -25.17 -20.73
CA VAL A 267 -2.12 -24.93 -19.37
C VAL A 267 -1.25 -26.13 -18.97
N PRO A 268 0.08 -26.08 -19.18
CA PRO A 268 0.93 -27.25 -18.91
C PRO A 268 1.13 -27.50 -17.41
N PHE A 269 1.28 -26.45 -16.61
CA PHE A 269 1.45 -26.56 -15.16
C PHE A 269 0.74 -25.46 -14.37
N VAL A 270 0.14 -25.86 -13.25
CA VAL A 270 -0.18 -24.97 -12.13
C VAL A 270 0.83 -25.19 -11.00
N PHE A 271 1.54 -24.12 -10.62
CA PHE A 271 2.46 -24.13 -9.49
C PHE A 271 1.74 -23.64 -8.24
N VAL A 272 1.56 -24.53 -7.28
CA VAL A 272 0.82 -24.26 -6.05
C VAL A 272 1.78 -24.11 -4.89
N ARG A 273 1.71 -22.96 -4.23
CA ARG A 273 2.46 -22.76 -3.01
C ARG A 273 1.86 -23.56 -1.86
N LYS A 274 2.67 -24.41 -1.21
CA LYS A 274 2.29 -25.13 0.01
C LYS A 274 1.94 -24.14 1.11
N LEU A 275 0.79 -24.34 1.75
CA LEU A 275 0.41 -23.65 2.98
C LEU A 275 1.39 -24.05 4.09
N LEU A 276 2.47 -23.27 4.27
CA LEU A 276 3.40 -23.51 5.36
C LEU A 276 2.88 -22.94 6.69
N ASN A 277 2.65 -23.89 7.60
CA ASN A 277 2.67 -23.92 9.07
C ASN A 277 3.01 -22.62 9.85
N PHE A 278 2.46 -22.50 11.07
CA PHE A 278 2.42 -21.36 12.03
C PHE A 278 3.55 -20.31 12.03
N LYS A 279 4.77 -20.62 11.59
CA LYS A 279 5.90 -19.67 11.49
C LYS A 279 5.66 -18.55 10.46
N ARG A 280 5.06 -18.83 9.30
CA ARG A 280 4.67 -17.79 8.32
C ARG A 280 3.49 -16.98 8.83
N LEU A 281 2.52 -17.63 9.47
CA LEU A 281 1.42 -16.93 10.13
C LEU A 281 1.98 -15.93 11.14
N ARG A 282 2.94 -16.29 11.98
CA ARG A 282 3.65 -15.32 12.86
C ARG A 282 4.41 -14.22 12.11
N PHE A 283 4.98 -14.51 10.95
CA PHE A 283 5.70 -13.52 10.13
C PHE A 283 4.75 -12.53 9.45
N GLU A 284 3.64 -13.01 8.86
CA GLU A 284 2.58 -12.23 8.20
C GLU A 284 1.69 -11.51 9.21
N ILE A 285 1.14 -12.18 10.22
CA ILE A 285 1.46 -11.87 11.63
C ILE A 285 1.98 -10.49 11.96
N GLY A 286 3.28 -10.45 12.21
CA GLY A 286 3.93 -9.21 12.56
C GLY A 286 3.99 -8.21 11.40
N TRP A 287 3.82 -8.62 10.13
CA TRP A 287 4.11 -7.75 8.95
C TRP A 287 2.87 -6.97 8.54
N ALA A 288 1.70 -7.59 8.71
CA ALA A 288 0.38 -7.07 8.42
C ALA A 288 -0.48 -6.88 9.68
N GLY A 289 0.08 -7.15 10.85
CA GLY A 289 -0.61 -7.11 12.14
C GLY A 289 -1.63 -8.24 12.32
N ARG A 290 -2.39 -8.18 13.43
CA ARG A 290 -3.52 -9.10 13.78
C ARG A 290 -4.59 -9.21 12.68
N ARG A 291 -4.55 -8.35 11.66
CA ARG A 291 -5.46 -8.25 10.52
C ARG A 291 -5.34 -9.44 9.56
N VAL A 292 -4.12 -9.90 9.25
CA VAL A 292 -3.94 -11.09 8.38
C VAL A 292 -4.32 -12.37 9.10
N PHE A 293 -4.11 -12.44 10.42
CA PHE A 293 -4.66 -13.54 11.22
C PHE A 293 -6.18 -13.59 11.11
N LYS A 294 -6.89 -12.47 11.32
CA LYS A 294 -8.36 -12.44 11.15
C LYS A 294 -8.81 -12.78 9.73
N LYS A 295 -8.12 -12.30 8.68
CA LYS A 295 -8.45 -12.65 7.28
C LYS A 295 -8.23 -14.13 6.97
N ILE A 296 -7.11 -14.71 7.41
CA ILE A 296 -6.79 -16.13 7.21
C ILE A 296 -7.71 -17.02 8.05
N TRP A 297 -7.95 -16.65 9.32
CA TRP A 297 -8.81 -17.38 10.23
C TRP A 297 -10.29 -17.27 9.84
N ALA A 298 -10.75 -16.11 9.34
CA ALA A 298 -12.07 -15.99 8.73
C ALA A 298 -12.20 -16.82 7.44
N LYS A 299 -11.15 -16.90 6.60
CA LYS A 299 -11.15 -17.79 5.42
C LYS A 299 -11.15 -19.29 5.79
N LEU A 300 -10.54 -19.68 6.90
CA LEU A 300 -10.44 -21.09 7.34
C LEU A 300 -11.62 -21.54 8.23
N VAL A 301 -12.20 -20.65 9.04
CA VAL A 301 -13.22 -20.99 10.06
C VAL A 301 -14.62 -20.47 9.68
N LEU A 302 -14.71 -19.29 9.07
CA LEU A 302 -15.99 -18.66 8.69
C LEU A 302 -16.34 -18.95 7.22
N ARG A 303 -16.34 -20.23 6.85
CA ARG A 303 -16.94 -20.69 5.59
C ARG A 303 -18.43 -20.34 5.51
N LYS A 304 -19.08 -20.00 6.64
CA LYS A 304 -20.53 -19.69 6.76
C LYS A 304 -20.91 -18.20 6.69
N HIS A 305 -19.99 -17.24 6.72
CA HIS A 305 -20.31 -15.78 6.64
C HIS A 305 -19.81 -15.12 5.35
N TYR A 306 -19.35 -15.93 4.38
CA TYR A 306 -19.06 -15.50 3.01
C TYR A 306 -20.29 -15.59 2.08
N TYR A 307 -21.41 -16.12 2.58
CA TYR A 307 -22.65 -16.40 1.84
C TYR A 307 -23.82 -15.50 2.28
N SER A 308 -23.54 -14.26 2.69
CA SER A 308 -24.63 -13.28 2.69
C SER A 308 -24.85 -12.87 1.25
N PRO A 309 -26.09 -12.88 0.73
CA PRO A 309 -26.36 -12.39 -0.62
C PRO A 309 -25.85 -10.95 -0.72
N GLU A 310 -24.96 -10.72 -1.68
CA GLU A 310 -24.42 -9.40 -1.97
C GLU A 310 -25.22 -8.77 -3.12
N PRO A 311 -25.34 -7.43 -3.18
CA PRO A 311 -26.04 -6.74 -4.25
C PRO A 311 -25.20 -6.61 -5.53
N PHE A 312 -24.21 -7.48 -5.71
CA PHE A 312 -23.29 -7.55 -6.84
C PHE A 312 -22.83 -8.99 -7.01
N GLU A 313 -22.43 -9.35 -8.23
CA GLU A 313 -21.83 -10.66 -8.50
C GLU A 313 -20.57 -10.84 -7.65
N THR A 314 -20.52 -11.94 -6.90
CA THR A 314 -19.34 -12.36 -6.15
C THR A 314 -18.52 -13.37 -6.94
N LEU A 315 -17.31 -13.67 -6.45
CA LEU A 315 -16.51 -14.76 -7.04
C LEU A 315 -17.21 -16.12 -6.93
N SER A 316 -18.07 -16.35 -5.95
CA SER A 316 -18.87 -17.58 -5.87
C SER A 316 -19.92 -17.61 -6.97
N ASP A 317 -20.63 -16.50 -7.18
CA ASP A 317 -21.66 -16.40 -8.22
C ASP A 317 -21.05 -16.58 -9.61
N LEU A 318 -19.86 -16.03 -9.86
CA LEU A 318 -19.10 -16.25 -11.09
C LEU A 318 -18.76 -17.74 -11.27
N MET A 319 -18.29 -18.41 -10.22
CA MET A 319 -17.97 -19.85 -10.27
C MET A 319 -19.21 -20.69 -10.58
N ASP A 320 -20.35 -20.35 -9.97
CA ASP A 320 -21.64 -21.03 -10.18
C ASP A 320 -22.15 -20.79 -11.61
N GLY A 321 -22.08 -19.54 -12.11
CA GLY A 321 -22.46 -19.18 -13.48
C GLY A 321 -21.56 -19.80 -14.55
N LEU A 322 -20.30 -20.11 -14.21
CA LEU A 322 -19.38 -20.86 -15.06
C LEU A 322 -19.50 -22.38 -14.89
N GLU A 323 -20.36 -22.86 -13.99
CA GLU A 323 -20.52 -24.27 -13.63
C GLU A 323 -19.22 -24.95 -13.12
N ILE A 324 -18.34 -24.18 -12.47
CA ILE A 324 -17.06 -24.71 -11.96
C ILE A 324 -17.30 -25.40 -10.61
N ARG A 325 -17.39 -26.73 -10.64
CA ARG A 325 -17.71 -27.54 -9.44
C ARG A 325 -16.48 -27.98 -8.62
N HIS A 326 -15.28 -27.67 -9.08
CA HIS A 326 -14.04 -28.05 -8.41
C HIS A 326 -13.87 -27.30 -7.08
N ARG A 327 -13.49 -28.04 -6.02
CA ARG A 327 -13.21 -27.48 -4.68
C ARG A 327 -11.74 -27.16 -4.48
N THR A 328 -10.87 -27.80 -5.25
CA THR A 328 -9.41 -27.67 -5.15
C THR A 328 -8.77 -27.63 -6.53
N ILE A 329 -7.60 -26.99 -6.60
CA ILE A 329 -6.79 -26.95 -7.81
C ILE A 329 -6.38 -28.36 -8.25
N ASP A 330 -6.20 -29.28 -7.30
CA ASP A 330 -5.89 -30.68 -7.58
C ASP A 330 -7.00 -31.37 -8.41
N GLU A 331 -8.26 -31.13 -8.03
CA GLU A 331 -9.41 -31.68 -8.76
C GLU A 331 -9.49 -31.12 -10.18
N LEU A 332 -9.36 -29.79 -10.32
CA LEU A 332 -9.37 -29.14 -11.63
C LEU A 332 -8.23 -29.65 -12.52
N CYS A 333 -7.00 -29.71 -11.98
CA CYS A 333 -5.86 -30.18 -12.74
C CYS A 333 -6.03 -31.63 -13.18
N LYS A 334 -6.58 -32.50 -12.32
CA LYS A 334 -6.88 -33.89 -12.68
C LYS A 334 -7.94 -33.98 -13.78
N THR A 335 -9.01 -33.19 -13.70
CA THR A 335 -10.09 -33.20 -14.70
C THR A 335 -9.61 -32.75 -16.07
N HIS A 336 -8.76 -31.74 -16.13
CA HIS A 336 -8.25 -31.18 -17.39
C HIS A 336 -6.89 -31.75 -17.83
N SER A 337 -6.37 -32.76 -17.13
CA SER A 337 -5.03 -33.34 -17.36
C SER A 337 -3.90 -32.29 -17.35
N VAL A 338 -4.02 -31.28 -16.51
CA VAL A 338 -3.02 -30.23 -16.30
C VAL A 338 -1.99 -30.70 -15.26
N GLY A 339 -0.71 -30.43 -15.49
CA GLY A 339 0.34 -30.74 -14.53
C GLY A 339 0.20 -29.91 -13.25
N LEU A 340 0.51 -30.52 -12.10
CA LEU A 340 0.44 -29.85 -10.80
C LEU A 340 1.77 -29.98 -10.05
N ARG A 341 2.38 -28.86 -9.68
CA ARG A 341 3.63 -28.84 -8.90
C ARG A 341 3.48 -28.03 -7.62
N TYR A 342 3.84 -28.63 -6.48
CA TYR A 342 3.77 -27.95 -5.18
C TYR A 342 5.14 -27.44 -4.74
N CYS A 343 5.25 -26.13 -4.49
CA CYS A 343 6.49 -25.47 -4.05
C CYS A 343 6.34 -24.85 -2.65
N ARG A 344 7.45 -24.58 -1.96
CA ARG A 344 7.44 -23.79 -0.71
C ARG A 344 7.28 -22.30 -1.02
N THR A 345 7.98 -21.82 -2.04
CA THR A 345 7.82 -20.49 -2.64
C THR A 345 7.81 -20.60 -4.15
N LEU A 346 7.19 -19.62 -4.82
CA LEU A 346 7.22 -19.54 -6.29
C LEU A 346 8.60 -19.16 -6.84
N ASN A 347 9.64 -19.07 -5.99
CA ASN A 347 11.03 -18.82 -6.36
C ASN A 347 11.93 -20.03 -6.07
N ASP A 348 11.34 -21.19 -5.83
CA ASP A 348 12.10 -22.41 -5.59
C ASP A 348 12.67 -22.94 -6.92
N PRO A 349 13.85 -23.60 -6.92
CA PRO A 349 14.46 -24.16 -8.12
C PRO A 349 13.52 -25.07 -8.94
N ASP A 350 12.72 -25.92 -8.29
CA ASP A 350 11.75 -26.79 -8.96
C ASP A 350 10.71 -26.04 -9.82
N VAL A 351 10.44 -24.77 -9.48
CA VAL A 351 9.57 -23.89 -10.29
C VAL A 351 10.31 -23.47 -11.56
N LEU A 352 11.58 -23.10 -11.44
CA LEU A 352 12.43 -22.76 -12.58
C LEU A 352 12.57 -23.94 -13.53
N ASP A 353 12.83 -25.14 -13.01
CA ASP A 353 12.93 -26.36 -13.82
C ASP A 353 11.61 -26.62 -14.57
N GLY A 354 10.48 -26.48 -13.88
CA GLY A 354 9.17 -26.65 -14.51
C GLY A 354 8.86 -25.63 -15.60
N LEU A 355 9.26 -24.37 -15.40
CA LEU A 355 9.14 -23.33 -16.42
C LEU A 355 10.06 -23.59 -17.61
N ALA A 356 11.28 -24.07 -17.37
CA ALA A 356 12.23 -24.42 -18.42
C ALA A 356 11.74 -25.62 -19.26
N ASP A 357 11.11 -26.61 -18.61
CA ASP A 357 10.51 -27.78 -19.26
C ASP A 357 9.34 -27.39 -20.18
N CYS A 358 8.43 -26.55 -19.66
CA CYS A 358 7.19 -26.24 -20.38
C CYS A 358 7.28 -25.02 -21.30
N ARG A 359 8.32 -24.17 -21.17
CA ARG A 359 8.55 -22.98 -22.02
C ARG A 359 7.24 -22.20 -22.27
N PRO A 360 6.63 -21.64 -21.22
CA PRO A 360 5.36 -20.96 -21.38
C PRO A 360 5.54 -19.69 -22.22
N ASP A 361 4.49 -19.27 -22.93
CA ASP A 361 4.44 -17.96 -23.57
C ASP A 361 4.32 -16.86 -22.51
N ILE A 362 3.49 -17.08 -21.49
CA ILE A 362 3.36 -16.21 -20.32
C ILE A 362 3.04 -17.04 -19.06
N VAL A 363 3.24 -16.42 -17.90
CA VAL A 363 2.75 -16.95 -16.61
C VAL A 363 1.66 -16.05 -16.06
N VAL A 364 0.52 -16.60 -15.65
CA VAL A 364 -0.54 -15.85 -14.97
C VAL A 364 -0.40 -16.00 -13.45
N PHE A 365 -0.21 -14.88 -12.76
CA PHE A 365 -0.03 -14.83 -11.31
C PHE A 365 -1.34 -14.52 -10.59
N THR A 366 -1.80 -15.49 -9.80
CA THR A 366 -3.05 -15.40 -9.03
C THR A 366 -2.79 -15.14 -7.53
N GLY A 367 -1.56 -14.72 -7.21
CA GLY A 367 -1.06 -14.54 -5.85
C GLY A 367 0.03 -15.55 -5.48
N GLY A 368 0.77 -15.25 -4.42
CA GLY A 368 1.84 -16.14 -3.96
C GLY A 368 3.11 -15.46 -3.47
N GLY A 369 3.13 -14.13 -3.38
CA GLY A 369 4.25 -13.33 -2.84
C GLY A 369 5.13 -12.73 -3.93
N LEU A 370 6.28 -12.19 -3.53
CA LEU A 370 7.24 -11.57 -4.44
C LEU A 370 7.89 -12.61 -5.37
N ILE A 371 7.94 -12.31 -6.66
CA ILE A 371 8.65 -13.09 -7.68
C ILE A 371 10.00 -12.43 -7.94
N ARG A 372 11.07 -13.23 -7.95
CA ARG A 372 12.46 -12.79 -8.13
C ARG A 372 12.88 -12.92 -9.58
N GLN A 373 13.94 -12.20 -9.93
CA GLN A 373 14.47 -12.12 -11.30
C GLN A 373 14.63 -13.48 -11.99
N PRO A 374 15.19 -14.54 -11.37
CA PRO A 374 15.34 -15.82 -12.06
C PRO A 374 14.03 -16.41 -12.58
N VAL A 375 12.93 -16.22 -11.85
CA VAL A 375 11.61 -16.71 -12.28
C VAL A 375 11.02 -15.80 -13.35
N LEU A 376 11.19 -14.48 -13.22
CA LEU A 376 10.76 -13.53 -14.25
C LEU A 376 11.45 -13.82 -15.59
N ASP A 377 12.75 -14.13 -15.56
CA ASP A 377 13.56 -14.42 -16.76
C ASP A 377 13.18 -15.75 -17.44
N ASN A 378 12.47 -16.65 -16.74
CA ASN A 378 12.04 -17.96 -17.25
C ASN A 378 10.52 -18.03 -17.50
N ALA A 379 9.81 -16.92 -17.43
CA ALA A 379 8.34 -16.86 -17.54
C ALA A 379 7.83 -16.55 -18.96
N GLY A 380 8.59 -16.90 -20.01
CA GLY A 380 8.27 -16.52 -21.38
C GLY A 380 8.40 -15.01 -21.57
N ASP A 381 7.37 -14.38 -22.12
CA ASP A 381 7.28 -12.93 -22.26
C ASP A 381 7.06 -12.21 -20.92
N GLY A 382 6.68 -12.95 -19.87
CA GLY A 382 6.67 -12.45 -18.50
C GLY A 382 5.52 -12.99 -17.65
N VAL A 383 5.39 -12.41 -16.45
CA VAL A 383 4.36 -12.79 -15.48
C VAL A 383 3.25 -11.75 -15.46
N VAL A 384 2.04 -12.10 -15.88
CA VAL A 384 0.86 -11.23 -15.85
C VAL A 384 0.23 -11.27 -14.45
N ASN A 385 -0.02 -10.09 -13.88
CA ASN A 385 -0.66 -9.91 -12.58
C ASN A 385 -1.85 -8.95 -12.68
N CYS A 386 -2.87 -9.15 -11.85
CA CYS A 386 -3.99 -8.23 -11.68
C CYS A 386 -3.91 -7.59 -10.29
N HIS A 387 -3.61 -6.29 -10.25
CA HIS A 387 -3.35 -5.51 -9.06
C HIS A 387 -4.56 -4.62 -8.72
N MET A 388 -5.04 -4.64 -7.47
CA MET A 388 -6.24 -3.91 -7.01
C MET A 388 -6.06 -2.38 -6.89
N GLY A 389 -5.18 -1.78 -7.70
CA GLY A 389 -4.97 -0.34 -7.76
C GLY A 389 -4.80 0.10 -9.21
N VAL A 390 -5.24 1.33 -9.50
CA VAL A 390 -5.05 1.96 -10.81
C VAL A 390 -3.59 2.35 -10.95
N LEU A 391 -2.89 1.69 -11.87
CA LEU A 391 -1.49 1.97 -12.19
C LEU A 391 -1.38 3.08 -13.24
N PRO A 392 -0.30 3.89 -13.19
CA PRO A 392 0.82 3.87 -12.23
C PRO A 392 0.52 4.50 -10.87
N SER A 393 -0.60 5.23 -10.74
CA SER A 393 -0.91 6.09 -9.58
C SER A 393 -0.79 5.38 -8.22
N TYR A 394 -1.35 4.18 -8.08
CA TYR A 394 -1.42 3.44 -6.81
C TYR A 394 -0.74 2.06 -6.88
N ARG A 395 0.59 2.04 -6.75
CA ARG A 395 1.39 0.80 -6.63
C ARG A 395 1.39 0.25 -5.19
N GLY A 396 1.57 -1.05 -4.99
CA GLY A 396 1.86 -1.61 -3.67
C GLY A 396 0.63 -2.08 -2.88
N MET A 397 0.48 -1.64 -1.62
CA MET A 397 -0.43 -2.28 -0.66
C MET A 397 -1.60 -1.38 -0.24
N ASP A 398 -2.74 -1.98 0.10
CA ASP A 398 -3.96 -1.29 0.55
C ASP A 398 -4.48 -0.22 -0.44
N VAL A 399 -4.25 -0.44 -1.73
CA VAL A 399 -4.56 0.49 -2.84
C VAL A 399 -6.04 0.57 -3.22
N VAL A 400 -6.92 -0.14 -2.50
CA VAL A 400 -8.37 0.13 -2.52
C VAL A 400 -8.70 1.21 -1.50
N GLU A 401 -8.04 1.21 -0.34
CA GLU A 401 -8.24 2.20 0.72
C GLU A 401 -7.53 3.52 0.43
N TRP A 402 -6.36 3.52 -0.22
CA TRP A 402 -5.58 4.75 -0.46
C TRP A 402 -6.28 5.81 -1.31
N PRO A 403 -6.86 5.49 -2.49
CA PRO A 403 -7.62 6.48 -3.26
C PRO A 403 -8.77 7.09 -2.46
N ILE A 404 -9.48 6.25 -1.69
CA ILE A 404 -10.58 6.67 -0.83
C ILE A 404 -10.07 7.58 0.30
N ALA A 405 -8.95 7.22 0.94
CA ALA A 405 -8.31 8.01 1.98
C ALA A 405 -7.90 9.39 1.44
N GLU A 406 -7.44 9.47 0.19
CA GLU A 406 -7.07 10.70 -0.50
C GLU A 406 -8.26 11.48 -1.07
N GLY A 407 -9.50 10.96 -0.93
CA GLY A 407 -10.71 11.61 -1.46
C GLY A 407 -10.90 11.45 -2.97
N ARG A 408 -10.17 10.52 -3.60
CA ARG A 408 -10.15 10.23 -5.04
C ARG A 408 -10.95 8.98 -5.36
N MET A 409 -12.26 9.03 -5.14
CA MET A 409 -13.15 7.88 -5.41
C MET A 409 -13.17 7.48 -6.89
N SER A 410 -12.92 8.42 -7.82
CA SER A 410 -12.78 8.14 -9.25
C SER A 410 -11.57 7.25 -9.58
N ASP A 411 -10.57 7.16 -8.69
CA ASP A 411 -9.38 6.34 -8.88
C ASP A 411 -9.52 4.93 -8.29
N MET A 412 -10.73 4.56 -7.84
CA MET A 412 -11.00 3.19 -7.42
C MET A 412 -11.03 2.26 -8.63
N GLY A 413 -10.19 1.24 -8.60
CA GLY A 413 -10.07 0.31 -9.71
C GLY A 413 -8.90 -0.64 -9.56
N PHE A 414 -8.59 -1.35 -10.64
CA PHE A 414 -7.50 -2.31 -10.71
C PHE A 414 -6.79 -2.22 -12.07
N SER A 415 -5.62 -2.83 -12.17
CA SER A 415 -4.83 -2.86 -13.41
C SER A 415 -4.27 -4.26 -13.65
N VAL A 416 -4.32 -4.70 -14.90
CA VAL A 416 -3.60 -5.89 -15.35
C VAL A 416 -2.29 -5.44 -15.96
N HIS A 417 -1.17 -5.98 -15.49
CA HIS A 417 0.17 -5.58 -15.89
C HIS A 417 1.14 -6.75 -15.86
N PHE A 418 2.26 -6.60 -16.57
CA PHE A 418 3.40 -7.49 -16.42
C PHE A 418 4.19 -7.15 -15.15
N MET A 419 4.57 -8.16 -14.38
CA MET A 419 5.45 -7.98 -13.23
C MET A 419 6.86 -7.62 -13.68
N ALA A 420 7.48 -6.67 -12.99
CA ALA A 420 8.87 -6.29 -13.15
C ALA A 420 9.61 -6.36 -11.81
N ARG A 421 10.90 -5.96 -11.80
CA ARG A 421 11.72 -5.95 -10.58
C ARG A 421 11.13 -5.07 -9.47
N GLY A 422 10.54 -3.93 -9.82
CA GLY A 422 9.86 -3.05 -8.87
C GLY A 422 8.42 -3.48 -8.62
N VAL A 423 7.89 -3.17 -7.43
CA VAL A 423 6.51 -3.50 -7.05
C VAL A 423 5.52 -2.73 -7.93
N ASP A 424 4.76 -3.48 -8.74
CA ASP A 424 3.74 -2.96 -9.67
C ASP A 424 4.24 -1.92 -10.68
N THR A 425 5.48 -2.09 -11.15
CA THR A 425 6.15 -1.15 -12.07
C THR A 425 6.20 -1.59 -13.53
N GLY A 426 5.81 -2.82 -13.85
CA GLY A 426 5.95 -3.31 -15.22
C GLY A 426 4.82 -2.86 -16.15
N PRO A 427 4.94 -3.13 -17.46
CA PRO A 427 4.02 -2.59 -18.46
C PRO A 427 2.54 -2.94 -18.20
N ILE A 428 1.66 -1.94 -18.33
CA ILE A 428 0.22 -2.06 -18.12
C ILE A 428 -0.43 -2.60 -19.38
N ILE A 429 -1.25 -3.64 -19.24
CA ILE A 429 -2.07 -4.22 -20.31
C ILE A 429 -3.47 -3.62 -20.29
N ARG A 430 -4.07 -3.45 -19.09
CA ARG A 430 -5.43 -2.89 -18.92
C ARG A 430 -5.59 -2.14 -17.60
N VAL A 431 -6.51 -1.19 -17.60
CA VAL A 431 -7.00 -0.50 -16.40
C VAL A 431 -8.53 -0.60 -16.37
N GLN A 432 -9.08 -0.98 -15.22
CA GLN A 432 -10.52 -0.98 -14.97
C GLN A 432 -10.83 -0.10 -13.77
N TYR A 433 -11.65 0.92 -13.98
CA TYR A 433 -12.26 1.68 -12.90
C TYR A 433 -13.52 0.96 -12.42
N VAL A 434 -13.77 1.00 -11.11
CA VAL A 434 -14.89 0.29 -10.49
C VAL A 434 -15.72 1.26 -9.65
N GLY A 435 -16.98 1.44 -10.07
CA GLY A 435 -17.96 2.24 -9.35
C GLY A 435 -18.48 1.57 -8.08
N SER A 436 -18.98 2.40 -7.17
CA SER A 436 -19.74 1.97 -5.99
C SER A 436 -21.23 2.21 -6.19
N GLN A 437 -22.03 1.71 -5.25
CA GLN A 437 -23.46 1.97 -5.12
C GLN A 437 -23.80 2.35 -3.67
N PRO A 438 -25.01 2.86 -3.38
CA PRO A 438 -25.45 3.15 -2.02
C PRO A 438 -25.30 1.95 -1.07
N GLY A 439 -24.90 2.24 0.17
CA GLY A 439 -24.78 1.23 1.23
C GLY A 439 -23.57 0.29 1.14
N LEU A 440 -22.76 0.33 0.08
CA LEU A 440 -21.57 -0.53 -0.04
C LEU A 440 -20.52 -0.17 1.02
N THR A 441 -19.90 -1.18 1.63
CA THR A 441 -18.71 -1.01 2.47
C THR A 441 -17.42 -1.22 1.66
N ILE A 442 -16.27 -0.72 2.12
CA ILE A 442 -14.97 -0.98 1.47
C ILE A 442 -14.67 -2.49 1.40
N ALA A 443 -15.09 -3.26 2.40
CA ALA A 443 -14.92 -4.71 2.40
C ALA A 443 -15.75 -5.39 1.30
N GLN A 444 -16.97 -4.91 1.05
CA GLN A 444 -17.81 -5.36 -0.06
C GLN A 444 -17.26 -4.88 -1.41
N LEU A 445 -16.77 -3.65 -1.51
CA LEU A 445 -16.09 -3.16 -2.73
C LEU A 445 -14.93 -4.09 -3.13
N ARG A 446 -14.13 -4.52 -2.15
CA ARG A 446 -13.05 -5.50 -2.39
C ARG A 446 -13.58 -6.83 -2.92
N ARG A 447 -14.72 -7.32 -2.43
CA ARG A 447 -15.35 -8.55 -2.95
C ARG A 447 -15.88 -8.34 -4.36
N LYS A 448 -16.48 -7.19 -4.64
CA LYS A 448 -16.95 -6.78 -5.98
C LYS A 448 -15.83 -6.78 -7.02
N PHE A 449 -14.59 -6.48 -6.63
CA PHE A 449 -13.43 -6.53 -7.52
C PHE A 449 -13.08 -7.96 -7.95
N GLU A 450 -13.30 -8.98 -7.10
CA GLU A 450 -12.76 -10.32 -7.33
C GLU A 450 -13.20 -10.95 -8.66
N PRO A 451 -14.50 -11.03 -9.02
CA PRO A 451 -14.92 -11.57 -10.32
C PRO A 451 -14.50 -10.69 -11.50
N LEU A 452 -14.55 -9.36 -11.36
CA LEU A 452 -14.08 -8.42 -12.39
C LEU A 452 -12.59 -8.65 -12.71
N MET A 453 -11.77 -8.86 -11.68
CA MET A 453 -10.35 -9.13 -11.84
C MET A 453 -10.07 -10.50 -12.47
N VAL A 454 -10.94 -11.50 -12.29
CA VAL A 454 -10.83 -12.79 -12.99
C VAL A 454 -11.02 -12.57 -14.48
N ARG A 455 -12.12 -11.91 -14.87
CA ARG A 455 -12.43 -11.65 -16.28
C ARG A 455 -11.34 -10.79 -16.92
N ALA A 456 -10.90 -9.75 -16.23
CA ALA A 456 -9.87 -8.85 -16.75
C ALA A 456 -8.50 -9.51 -16.92
N ILE A 457 -8.01 -10.30 -15.96
CA ILE A 457 -6.69 -10.94 -16.09
C ILE A 457 -6.67 -11.96 -17.21
N VAL A 458 -7.75 -12.75 -17.37
CA VAL A 458 -7.86 -13.74 -18.44
C VAL A 458 -8.01 -13.03 -19.79
N GLY A 459 -8.95 -12.09 -19.90
CA GLY A 459 -9.17 -11.33 -21.14
C GLY A 459 -7.91 -10.58 -21.61
N ALA A 460 -7.20 -9.91 -20.70
CA ALA A 460 -5.93 -9.25 -21.01
C ALA A 460 -4.84 -10.24 -21.46
N SER A 461 -4.74 -11.40 -20.80
CA SER A 461 -3.78 -12.44 -21.16
C SER A 461 -4.06 -13.01 -22.56
N LEU A 462 -5.32 -13.34 -22.85
CA LEU A 462 -5.72 -13.88 -24.14
C LEU A 462 -5.56 -12.85 -25.27
N ASP A 463 -5.93 -11.59 -25.03
CA ASP A 463 -5.79 -10.51 -26.03
C ASP A 463 -4.31 -10.19 -26.30
N TYR A 464 -3.45 -10.28 -25.28
CA TYR A 464 -2.00 -10.16 -25.45
C TYR A 464 -1.44 -11.30 -26.32
N LEU A 465 -1.81 -12.55 -26.02
CA LEU A 465 -1.38 -13.72 -26.77
C LEU A 465 -1.91 -13.76 -28.21
N GLU A 466 -3.07 -13.17 -28.46
CA GLU A 466 -3.64 -12.97 -29.79
C GLU A 466 -2.96 -11.81 -30.55
N GLY A 467 -2.18 -10.97 -29.87
CA GLY A 467 -1.54 -9.80 -30.45
C GLY A 467 -2.47 -8.60 -30.66
N THR A 468 -3.62 -8.57 -29.98
CA THR A 468 -4.63 -7.50 -30.12
C THR A 468 -4.43 -6.35 -29.13
N VAL A 469 -3.53 -6.49 -28.16
CA VAL A 469 -3.14 -5.43 -27.22
C VAL A 469 -1.62 -5.35 -27.07
N THR A 470 -1.11 -4.12 -27.02
CA THR A 470 0.30 -3.85 -26.71
C THR A 470 0.42 -3.25 -25.31
N PRO A 471 1.22 -3.83 -24.40
CA PRO A 471 1.42 -3.28 -23.07
C PRO A 471 2.09 -1.91 -23.10
N GLN A 472 1.66 -0.99 -22.24
CA GLN A 472 2.26 0.35 -22.09
C GLN A 472 3.21 0.40 -20.90
N THR A 473 4.46 0.79 -21.15
CA THR A 473 5.49 0.98 -20.11
C THR A 473 5.08 2.09 -19.14
N GLN A 474 5.35 1.89 -17.84
CA GLN A 474 5.17 2.90 -16.82
C GLN A 474 6.46 3.70 -16.61
N LEU A 475 6.35 5.03 -16.43
CA LEU A 475 7.45 5.81 -15.86
C LEU A 475 7.40 5.74 -14.32
N ILE A 476 8.56 5.88 -13.67
CA ILE A 476 8.63 5.80 -12.21
C ILE A 476 7.92 7.01 -11.60
N GLU A 477 8.15 8.20 -12.17
CA GLU A 477 7.59 9.48 -11.75
C GLU A 477 6.07 9.59 -11.91
N ASP A 478 5.46 8.77 -12.77
CA ASP A 478 4.00 8.81 -13.01
C ASP A 478 3.17 8.33 -11.81
N GLY A 479 3.79 7.72 -10.79
CA GLY A 479 3.04 7.14 -9.70
C GLY A 479 3.86 6.78 -8.47
N LYS A 480 3.15 6.49 -7.38
CA LYS A 480 3.74 6.33 -6.05
C LYS A 480 3.62 4.88 -5.57
N GLN A 481 4.63 4.42 -4.83
CA GLN A 481 4.53 3.16 -4.10
C GLN A 481 3.89 3.41 -2.74
N TYR A 482 2.76 2.74 -2.50
CA TYR A 482 2.03 2.75 -1.25
C TYR A 482 2.33 1.51 -0.41
N PHE A 483 2.32 1.71 0.90
CA PHE A 483 2.48 0.67 1.90
C PHE A 483 1.18 0.45 2.65
N MET A 484 1.14 -0.54 3.55
CA MET A 484 -0.06 -0.84 4.33
C MET A 484 -0.63 0.42 5.00
N ILE A 485 -1.91 0.72 4.83
CA ILE A 485 -2.47 1.94 5.42
C ILE A 485 -2.56 1.80 6.95
N HIS A 486 -2.18 2.85 7.68
CA HIS A 486 -2.33 2.90 9.12
C HIS A 486 -3.82 2.77 9.52
N PRO A 487 -4.19 2.05 10.60
CA PRO A 487 -5.59 1.87 10.99
C PRO A 487 -6.42 3.15 11.14
N LEU A 488 -5.82 4.24 11.62
CA LEU A 488 -6.55 5.52 11.75
C LEU A 488 -6.84 6.16 10.39
N LEU A 489 -5.92 6.10 9.44
CA LEU A 489 -6.18 6.58 8.08
C LEU A 489 -7.17 5.68 7.33
N ARG A 490 -7.18 4.38 7.64
CA ARG A 490 -8.24 3.50 7.17
C ARG A 490 -9.61 3.92 7.69
N HIS A 491 -9.71 4.30 8.96
CA HIS A 491 -10.96 4.79 9.53
C HIS A 491 -11.43 6.08 8.84
N VAL A 492 -10.48 6.98 8.51
CA VAL A 492 -10.76 8.14 7.65
C VAL A 492 -11.30 7.69 6.29
N ALA A 493 -10.67 6.72 5.64
CA ALA A 493 -11.15 6.17 4.37
C ALA A 493 -12.57 5.58 4.49
N GLU A 494 -12.85 4.79 5.54
CA GLU A 494 -14.18 4.21 5.82
C GLU A 494 -15.25 5.29 6.00
N LYS A 495 -14.93 6.37 6.73
CA LYS A 495 -15.83 7.52 6.89
C LYS A 495 -16.07 8.24 5.56
N ARG A 496 -15.00 8.57 4.81
CA ARG A 496 -15.10 9.23 3.49
C ARG A 496 -15.91 8.40 2.51
N TYR A 497 -15.66 7.10 2.46
CA TYR A 497 -16.41 6.17 1.61
C TYR A 497 -17.88 6.12 2.00
N SER A 498 -18.18 6.03 3.30
CA SER A 498 -19.56 5.99 3.78
C SER A 498 -20.34 7.27 3.42
N GLN A 499 -19.68 8.43 3.43
CA GLN A 499 -20.27 9.70 2.95
C GLN A 499 -20.47 9.69 1.44
N TYR A 500 -19.47 9.23 0.68
CA TYR A 500 -19.53 9.10 -0.77
C TYR A 500 -20.70 8.21 -1.22
N VAL A 501 -20.81 6.98 -0.70
CA VAL A 501 -21.87 6.05 -1.12
C VAL A 501 -23.27 6.53 -0.75
N ARG A 502 -23.43 7.30 0.34
CA ARG A 502 -24.72 7.95 0.69
C ARG A 502 -25.08 9.11 -0.24
N SER A 503 -24.10 9.69 -0.93
CA SER A 503 -24.31 10.77 -1.89
C SER A 503 -24.60 10.27 -3.30
N LEU A 504 -24.43 8.96 -3.56
CA LEU A 504 -24.78 8.36 -4.83
C LEU A 504 -26.32 8.31 -4.97
N PRO A 505 -26.87 8.49 -6.18
CA PRO A 505 -28.28 8.32 -6.41
C PRO A 505 -28.71 6.89 -6.01
N GLU A 506 -29.91 6.77 -5.43
CA GLU A 506 -30.59 5.49 -5.33
C GLU A 506 -31.15 5.19 -6.74
N ASP A 507 -30.70 4.08 -7.33
CA ASP A 507 -31.14 3.61 -8.65
C ASP A 507 -32.60 3.16 -8.65
#